data_AF-A0A2W6C078-F1
#
_entry.id   AF-A0A2W6C078-F1
#
_cell.length_a   1.000
_cell.length_b   1.000
_cell.length_c   1.000
_cell.angle_alpha   90.00
_cell.angle_beta   90.00
_cell.angle_gamma   90.00
#
_symmetry.space_group_name_H-M   'P 1'
#
loop_
_entity.id
_entity.type
_entity.pdbx_description
1 polymer ?
#
loop_
_entity_poly.entity_id
_entity_poly.type
_entity_poly.pdbx_seq_one_letter_code
_entity_poly.pdbx_strand_id
1 'polypeptide(L)'
;MAEATYFVGARLGAGSESIFLHGLRKLDVESPGPEDFTRMSELVAEYADFPLGGTDASVIALAERLDAFIVVTLDRRHFAAVRPRHREAFELLP
;
A
#
# COMPACT_ATOMS: atom_id res chain seq x y z
N MET A 1 -0.76 -3.09 -6.17
CA MET A 1 -0.95 -3.68 -7.52
C MET A 1 -2.05 -4.71 -7.57
N ALA A 2 -1.88 -5.87 -6.93
CA ALA A 2 -2.80 -7.01 -7.04
C ALA A 2 -4.28 -6.68 -6.70
N GLU A 3 -4.52 -5.93 -5.62
CA GLU A 3 -5.88 -5.56 -5.22
C GLU A 3 -6.55 -4.60 -6.21
N ALA A 4 -5.81 -3.61 -6.71
CA ALA A 4 -6.32 -2.66 -7.69
C ALA A 4 -6.70 -3.37 -9.00
N THR A 5 -5.85 -4.27 -9.51
CA THR A 5 -6.16 -5.05 -10.73
C THR A 5 -7.37 -5.96 -10.52
N TYR A 6 -7.44 -6.66 -9.39
CA TYR A 6 -8.60 -7.49 -9.04
C TYR A 6 -9.90 -6.68 -9.08
N PHE A 7 -9.92 -5.51 -8.45
CA PHE A 7 -11.11 -4.67 -8.42
C PHE A 7 -11.47 -4.03 -9.76
N VAL A 8 -10.47 -3.61 -10.55
CA VAL A 8 -10.72 -3.10 -11.90
C VAL A 8 -11.30 -4.20 -12.79
N GLY A 9 -10.70 -5.40 -12.80
CA GLY A 9 -11.20 -6.53 -13.58
C GLY A 9 -12.60 -6.96 -13.14
N ALA A 10 -12.83 -7.10 -11.83
CA ALA A 10 -14.11 -7.53 -11.28
C ALA A 10 -15.25 -6.52 -11.49
N ARG A 11 -14.96 -5.20 -11.48
CA ARG A 11 -16.00 -4.16 -11.58
C ARG A 11 -16.16 -3.56 -12.97
N LEU A 12 -15.09 -3.51 -13.76
CA LEU A 12 -15.02 -2.78 -15.03
C LEU A 12 -14.63 -3.67 -16.22
N GLY A 13 -14.34 -4.96 -15.98
CA GLY A 13 -14.03 -5.95 -17.01
C GLY A 13 -12.58 -5.90 -17.53
N ALA A 14 -12.22 -6.95 -18.28
CA ALA A 14 -10.85 -7.19 -18.76
C ALA A 14 -10.29 -6.08 -19.66
N GLY A 15 -11.14 -5.40 -20.44
CA GLY A 15 -10.71 -4.27 -21.29
C GLY A 15 -10.18 -3.10 -20.45
N SER A 16 -10.91 -2.73 -19.39
CA SER A 16 -10.51 -1.67 -18.46
C SER A 16 -9.26 -2.06 -17.66
N GLU A 17 -9.16 -3.32 -17.25
CA GLU A 17 -7.98 -3.85 -16.57
C GLU A 17 -6.73 -3.79 -17.45
N SER A 18 -6.84 -4.15 -18.73
CA SER A 18 -5.74 -4.04 -19.69
C SER A 18 -5.27 -2.60 -19.88
N ILE A 19 -6.19 -1.64 -19.98
CA ILE A 19 -5.87 -0.21 -20.07
C ILE A 19 -5.17 0.28 -18.80
N PHE A 20 -5.67 -0.13 -17.62
CA PHE A 20 -5.06 0.20 -16.33
C PHE A 20 -3.61 -0.32 -16.27
N LEU A 21 -3.39 -1.61 -16.56
CA LEU A 21 -2.07 -2.23 -16.58
C LEU A 21 -1.11 -1.54 -17.56
N HIS A 22 -1.60 -1.21 -18.77
CA HIS A 22 -0.81 -0.47 -19.75
C HIS A 22 -0.42 0.95 -19.26
N GLY A 23 -1.26 1.59 -18.45
CA GLY A 23 -0.99 2.90 -17.84
C GLY A 23 0.15 2.86 -16.84
N LEU A 24 0.30 1.77 -16.10
CA LEU A 24 1.30 1.62 -15.03
C LEU A 24 2.74 1.66 -15.52
N ARG A 25 3.00 1.41 -16.81
CA ARG A 25 4.34 1.55 -17.39
C ARG A 25 4.94 2.97 -17.25
N LYS A 26 4.11 3.96 -16.92
CA LYS A 26 4.50 5.36 -16.71
C LYS A 26 4.83 5.68 -15.24
N LEU A 27 4.68 4.70 -14.35
CA LEU A 27 4.90 4.84 -12.92
C LEU A 27 6.04 3.92 -12.48
N ASP A 28 6.75 4.32 -11.44
CA ASP A 28 7.68 3.46 -10.74
C ASP A 28 6.88 2.53 -9.82
N VAL A 29 6.81 1.25 -10.21
CA VAL A 29 6.03 0.24 -9.49
C VAL A 29 6.96 -0.66 -8.69
N GLU A 30 6.97 -0.46 -7.38
CA GLU A 30 7.75 -1.25 -6.43
C GLU A 30 6.91 -2.38 -5.84
N SER A 31 7.53 -3.56 -5.66
CA SER A 31 6.93 -4.71 -4.97
C SER A 31 7.66 -4.98 -3.65
N PRO A 32 6.97 -5.49 -2.62
CA PRO A 32 7.62 -5.91 -1.38
C PRO A 32 8.66 -7.00 -1.64
N GLY A 33 9.87 -6.80 -1.12
CA GLY A 33 10.93 -7.80 -1.09
C GLY A 33 10.87 -8.68 0.18
N PRO A 34 11.77 -9.67 0.32
CA PRO A 34 11.82 -10.55 1.48
C PRO A 34 11.90 -9.81 2.84
N GLU A 35 12.69 -8.74 2.92
CA GLU A 35 12.83 -7.93 4.14
C GLU A 35 11.55 -7.18 4.50
N ASP A 36 10.79 -6.75 3.48
CA ASP A 36 9.52 -6.05 3.68
C ASP A 36 8.48 -6.99 4.33
N PHE A 37 8.50 -8.30 4.03
CA PHE A 37 7.58 -9.26 4.65
C PHE A 37 7.79 -9.42 6.15
N THR A 38 9.04 -9.32 6.63
CA THR A 38 9.30 -9.28 8.08
C THR A 38 8.65 -8.04 8.69
N ARG A 39 8.84 -6.87 8.07
CA ARG A 39 8.22 -5.63 8.56
C ARG A 39 6.69 -5.67 8.49
N MET A 40 6.13 -6.22 7.42
CA MET A 40 4.69 -6.41 7.27
C MET A 40 4.13 -7.28 8.40
N SER A 41 4.81 -8.38 8.75
CA SER A 41 4.40 -9.25 9.86
C SER A 41 4.42 -8.52 11.20
N GLU A 42 5.44 -7.69 11.45
CA GLU A 42 5.54 -6.88 12.66
C GLU A 42 4.39 -5.88 12.75
N LEU A 43 4.07 -5.18 11.66
CA LEU A 43 2.95 -4.23 11.60
C LEU A 43 1.61 -4.93 11.89
N VAL A 44 1.37 -6.08 11.27
CA VAL A 44 0.13 -6.85 11.52
C VAL A 44 0.03 -7.29 12.98
N ALA A 45 1.14 -7.68 13.60
CA ALA A 45 1.16 -8.04 15.02
C ALA A 45 1.01 -6.84 15.96
N GLU A 46 1.67 -5.71 15.64
CA GLU A 46 1.64 -4.47 16.42
C GLU A 46 0.24 -3.85 16.44
N TYR A 47 -0.46 -3.88 15.30
CA TYR A 47 -1.81 -3.35 15.14
C TYR A 47 -2.86 -4.48 15.14
N ALA A 48 -2.69 -5.53 15.94
CA ALA A 48 -3.58 -6.71 15.93
C ALA A 48 -5.06 -6.37 16.20
N ASP A 49 -5.33 -5.41 17.09
CA ASP A 49 -6.69 -4.93 17.40
C ASP A 49 -7.24 -3.93 16.35
N PHE A 50 -6.41 -3.57 15.37
CA PHE A 50 -6.72 -2.66 14.28
C PHE A 50 -6.20 -3.25 12.95
N PRO A 51 -6.87 -4.29 12.43
CA PRO A 51 -6.30 -5.16 11.42
C PRO A 51 -6.08 -4.41 10.10
N LEU A 52 -4.82 -4.01 9.86
CA LEU A 52 -4.37 -3.36 8.63
C LEU A 52 -4.52 -4.28 7.41
N GLY A 53 -4.30 -5.58 7.61
CA GLY A 53 -4.20 -6.54 6.51
C GLY A 53 -2.89 -6.45 5.74
N GLY A 54 -2.64 -7.44 4.88
CA GLY A 54 -1.37 -7.55 4.16
C GLY A 54 -1.14 -6.42 3.14
N THR A 55 -2.19 -5.91 2.50
CA THR A 55 -2.04 -4.84 1.51
C THR A 55 -1.57 -3.53 2.17
N ASP A 56 -2.24 -3.06 3.22
CA ASP A 56 -1.85 -1.80 3.87
C ASP A 56 -0.48 -1.92 4.55
N ALA A 57 -0.21 -3.06 5.20
CA ALA A 57 1.11 -3.36 5.74
C ALA A 57 2.20 -3.30 4.67
N SER A 58 1.93 -3.78 3.44
CA SER A 58 2.88 -3.70 2.33
C SER A 58 3.16 -2.27 1.88
N VAL A 59 2.14 -1.40 1.86
CA VAL A 59 2.31 0.02 1.51
C VAL A 59 3.14 0.74 2.56
N ILE A 60 2.88 0.47 3.84
CA ILE A 60 3.63 1.07 4.96
C ILE A 60 5.09 0.61 4.92
N ALA A 61 5.36 -0.69 4.76
CA ALA A 61 6.72 -1.22 4.70
C ALA A 61 7.52 -0.63 3.52
N LEU A 62 6.90 -0.56 2.33
CA LEU A 62 7.52 0.09 1.17
C LEU A 62 7.76 1.58 1.40
N ALA A 63 6.83 2.29 2.03
CA ALA A 63 7.00 3.71 2.32
C ALA A 63 8.15 3.96 3.31
N GLU A 64 8.32 3.09 4.32
CA GLU A 64 9.48 3.12 5.22
C GLU A 64 10.79 2.84 4.46
N ARG A 65 10.83 1.80 3.62
CA ARG A 65 12.02 1.42 2.84
C ARG A 65 12.46 2.50 1.85
N LEU A 66 11.50 3.17 1.23
CA LEU A 66 11.72 4.19 0.19
C LEU A 66 11.86 5.60 0.76
N ASP A 67 11.87 5.76 2.09
CA ASP A 67 11.86 7.06 2.79
C ASP A 67 10.70 7.98 2.31
N ALA A 68 9.59 7.36 1.91
CA ALA A 68 8.44 8.07 1.37
C ALA A 68 7.59 8.64 2.50
N PHE A 69 7.15 9.88 2.31
CA PHE A 69 6.43 10.62 3.33
C PHE A 69 4.96 10.89 3.03
N ILE A 70 4.61 10.92 1.75
CA ILE A 70 3.24 11.12 1.27
C ILE A 70 2.64 9.77 0.92
N VAL A 71 1.45 9.50 1.42
CA VAL A 71 0.62 8.36 0.98
C VAL A 71 -0.64 8.92 0.35
N VAL A 72 -0.87 8.57 -0.92
CA VAL A 72 -2.10 8.92 -1.61
C VAL A 72 -3.12 7.80 -1.41
N THR A 73 -4.10 8.01 -0.54
CA THR A 73 -5.08 6.99 -0.15
C THR A 73 -6.44 7.59 0.18
N LEU A 74 -7.50 6.85 -0.14
CA LEU A 74 -8.86 7.16 0.33
C LEU A 74 -9.13 6.56 1.72
N ASP A 75 -8.33 5.57 2.15
CA ASP A 75 -8.41 5.02 3.50
C ASP A 75 -7.50 5.81 4.44
N ARG A 76 -7.98 6.96 4.89
CA ARG A 76 -7.23 7.77 5.86
C ARG A 76 -7.20 7.14 7.25
N ARG A 77 -8.17 6.26 7.56
CA ARG A 77 -8.31 5.69 8.90
C ARG A 77 -7.15 4.76 9.20
N HIS A 78 -6.81 3.87 8.27
CA HIS A 78 -5.71 2.93 8.47
C HIS A 78 -4.35 3.63 8.54
N PHE A 79 -4.07 4.51 7.58
CA PHE A 79 -2.75 5.15 7.50
C PHE A 79 -2.53 6.27 8.52
N ALA A 80 -3.58 6.87 9.09
CA ALA A 80 -3.44 7.86 10.16
C ALA A 80 -3.18 7.23 11.53
N ALA A 81 -3.54 5.96 11.72
CA ALA A 81 -3.33 5.26 12.99
C ALA A 81 -1.89 4.75 13.16
N VAL A 82 -1.16 4.59 12.05
CA VAL A 82 0.19 3.99 12.05
C VAL A 82 1.26 5.07 12.16
N ARG A 83 2.25 4.82 13.02
CA ARG A 83 3.49 5.60 13.09
C ARG A 83 4.61 4.90 12.31
N PRO A 84 5.08 5.45 11.18
CA PRO A 84 6.17 4.83 10.42
C PRO A 84 7.53 4.98 11.12
N ARG A 85 8.47 4.07 10.86
CA ARG A 85 9.79 4.07 11.52
C ARG A 85 10.61 5.34 11.32
N HIS A 86 10.52 5.94 10.14
CA HIS A 86 11.35 7.08 9.76
C HIS A 86 10.80 8.41 10.26
N ARG A 87 9.50 8.50 10.65
CA ARG A 87 8.84 9.79 10.95
C ARG A 87 7.67 9.66 11.95
N GLU A 88 7.11 10.78 12.38
CA GLU A 88 5.99 10.77 13.35
C GLU A 88 4.65 10.35 12.73
N ALA A 89 4.40 10.72 11.47
CA ALA A 89 3.19 10.36 10.73
C ALA A 89 3.41 10.47 9.21
N PHE A 90 2.53 9.84 8.44
CA PHE A 90 2.42 10.07 7.01
C PHE A 90 1.68 11.38 6.72
N GLU A 91 2.06 12.04 5.62
CA GLU A 91 1.22 13.06 5.00
C GLU A 91 0.22 12.34 4.08
N LEU A 92 -1.06 12.43 4.39
CA LEU A 92 -2.11 11.72 3.65
C LEU A 92 -2.81 12.64 2.68
N LEU A 93 -2.85 12.23 1.42
CA LEU A 93 -3.52 12.93 0.32
C LEU A 93 -4.48 12.01 -0.44
N PRO A 94 -5.43 12.57 -1.19
CA PRO A 94 -6.15 13.78 -0.80
C PRO A 94 -6.79 13.63 0.58
#